data_AF-A0A2V9CIQ7-F1
#
_entry.id   AF-A0A2V9CIQ7-F1
#
_cell.length_a   1.000
_cell.length_b   1.000
_cell.length_c   1.000
_cell.angle_alpha   90.00
_cell.angle_beta   90.00
_cell.angle_gamma   90.00
#
_symmetry.space_group_name_H-M   'P 1'
#
loop_
_entity.id
_entity.type
_entity.pdbx_description
1 polymer ?
#
loop_
_entity_poly.entity_id
_entity_poly.type
_entity_poly.pdbx_seq_one_letter_code
_entity_poly.pdbx_strand_id
1 'polypeptide(L)'
;MFKVHELVLVSDPVEALEKETGFFQVTAPTGQTLEIRLEGGYVRIQGEFYCPENMRTDDRWQIVKVGELEPNDTHIENEGRPETKMQ
;
A
#
# COMPACT_ATOMS: atom_id res chain seq x y z
N MET A 1 13.37 1.27 6.63
CA MET A 1 12.20 1.22 7.50
C MET A 1 11.58 2.60 7.57
N PHE A 2 10.42 2.74 6.95
CA PHE A 2 9.61 3.95 7.01
C PHE A 2 8.98 4.10 8.39
N LYS A 3 8.98 5.32 8.94
CA LYS A 3 8.21 5.62 10.15
C LYS A 3 6.79 6.03 9.78
N VAL A 4 5.84 5.66 10.63
CA VAL A 4 4.44 6.08 10.47
C VAL A 4 4.34 7.61 10.50
N HIS A 5 3.59 8.16 9.55
CA HIS A 5 3.38 9.59 9.29
C HIS A 5 4.64 10.39 8.91
N GLU A 6 5.72 9.72 8.49
CA GLU A 6 6.88 10.37 7.89
C GLU A 6 6.69 10.46 6.37
N LEU A 7 6.87 11.67 5.82
CA LEU A 7 6.91 11.90 4.37
C LEU A 7 8.32 11.66 3.84
N VAL A 8 8.44 10.78 2.87
CA VAL A 8 9.70 10.51 2.17
C VAL A 8 9.52 10.77 0.68
N LEU A 9 10.55 11.36 0.07
CA LEU A 9 10.61 11.64 -1.36
C LEU A 9 11.58 10.68 -2.03
N VAL A 10 11.11 9.92 -3.01
CA VAL A 10 11.91 8.89 -3.68
C VAL A 10 11.80 9.00 -5.20
N SER A 11 12.84 8.54 -5.89
CA SER A 11 12.85 8.47 -7.35
C SER A 11 12.11 7.24 -7.87
N ASP A 12 12.22 6.11 -7.18
CA ASP A 12 11.54 4.86 -7.50
C ASP A 12 10.77 4.33 -6.27
N PRO A 13 9.43 4.31 -6.30
CA PRO A 13 8.63 3.82 -5.19
C PRO A 13 8.69 2.29 -5.03
N VAL A 14 8.96 1.53 -6.10
CA VAL A 14 9.05 0.07 -6.04
C VAL A 14 10.31 -0.34 -5.28
N GLU A 15 11.45 0.25 -5.62
CA GLU A 15 12.72 0.01 -4.90
C GLU A 15 12.62 0.44 -3.43
N ALA A 16 12.03 1.61 -3.18
CA ALA A 16 11.89 2.14 -1.83
C ALA A 16 11.04 1.25 -0.90
N LEU A 17 10.07 0.52 -1.46
CA LEU A 17 9.08 -0.27 -0.71
C LEU A 17 9.38 -1.77 -0.70
N GLU A 18 10.41 -2.25 -1.41
CA GLU A 18 10.72 -3.68 -1.61
C GLU A 18 10.76 -4.50 -0.30
N LYS A 19 11.27 -3.90 0.78
CA LYS A 19 11.47 -4.56 2.08
C LYS A 19 10.56 -4.03 3.18
N GLU A 20 9.55 -3.25 2.82
CA GLU A 20 8.64 -2.63 3.75
C GLU A 20 7.34 -3.42 3.88
N THR A 21 6.70 -3.27 5.03
CA THR A 21 5.37 -3.82 5.32
C THR A 21 4.52 -2.76 6.00
N GLY A 22 3.21 -2.83 5.81
CA GLY A 22 2.29 -1.84 6.38
C GLY A 22 1.29 -1.29 5.37
N PHE A 23 0.68 -0.18 5.77
CA PHE A 23 -0.22 0.61 4.95
C PHE A 23 0.50 1.88 4.51
N PHE A 24 0.43 2.19 3.22
CA PHE A 24 1.15 3.31 2.63
C PHE A 24 0.22 4.12 1.73
N GLN A 25 0.45 5.42 1.74
CA GLN A 25 -0.03 6.34 0.72
C GLN A 25 1.15 6.69 -0.19
N VAL A 26 1.00 6.44 -1.48
CA VAL A 26 2.02 6.66 -2.51
C VAL A 26 1.47 7.64 -3.54
N THR A 27 2.07 8.82 -3.64
CA THR A 27 1.63 9.88 -4.55
C THR A 27 2.67 10.12 -5.64
N ALA A 28 2.25 9.97 -6.89
CA ALA A 28 3.03 10.26 -8.08
C ALA A 28 3.28 11.77 -8.23
N PRO A 29 4.34 12.18 -8.95
CA PRO A 29 4.55 13.59 -9.33
C PRO A 29 3.37 14.19 -10.09
N THR A 30 2.62 13.34 -10.81
CA THR A 30 1.41 13.70 -11.54
C THR A 30 0.20 13.93 -10.63
N GLY A 31 0.31 13.80 -9.31
CA GLY A 31 -0.79 14.00 -8.36
C GLY A 31 -1.73 12.80 -8.20
N GLN A 32 -1.47 11.68 -8.89
CA GLN A 32 -2.15 10.41 -8.64
C GLN A 32 -1.69 9.83 -7.30
N THR A 33 -2.62 9.45 -6.44
CA THR A 33 -2.36 8.88 -5.12
C THR A 33 -2.97 7.48 -5.04
N LEU A 34 -2.17 6.54 -4.57
CA LEU A 34 -2.58 5.16 -4.27
C LEU A 34 -2.46 4.91 -2.77
N GLU A 35 -3.51 4.31 -2.20
CA GLU A 35 -3.45 3.71 -0.88
C GLU A 35 -3.21 2.22 -1.04
N ILE A 36 -2.12 1.71 -0.48
CA ILE A 36 -1.69 0.33 -0.65
C ILE A 36 -1.43 -0.36 0.69
N ARG A 37 -1.68 -1.67 0.73
CA ARG A 37 -1.21 -2.58 1.77
C ARG A 37 -0.04 -3.39 1.18
N LEU A 38 1.08 -3.39 1.88
CA LEU A 38 2.28 -4.15 1.55
C LEU A 38 2.52 -5.26 2.57
N GLU A 39 2.52 -6.50 2.13
CA GLU A 39 2.72 -7.67 2.98
C GLU A 39 3.50 -8.75 2.25
N GLY A 40 4.64 -9.18 2.80
CA GLY A 40 5.44 -10.28 2.23
C GLY A 40 5.89 -10.05 0.78
N GLY A 41 6.14 -8.79 0.38
CA GLY A 41 6.50 -8.43 -0.99
C GLY A 41 5.33 -8.32 -1.96
N TYR A 42 4.09 -8.54 -1.51
CA TYR A 42 2.88 -8.35 -2.30
C TYR A 42 2.25 -6.98 -2.06
N VAL A 43 1.76 -6.37 -3.14
CA VAL A 43 1.04 -5.09 -3.10
C VAL A 43 -0.45 -5.34 -3.32
N ARG A 44 -1.28 -4.80 -2.42
CA ARG A 44 -2.72 -4.73 -2.59
C ARG A 44 -3.17 -3.27 -2.59
N ILE A 45 -3.79 -2.84 -3.68
CA ILE A 45 -4.39 -1.50 -3.78
C ILE A 45 -5.71 -1.50 -2.97
N GLN A 46 -5.85 -0.53 -2.08
CA GLN A 46 -7.04 -0.28 -1.26
C GLN A 46 -7.88 0.85 -1.86
N GLY A 47 -7.22 1.88 -2.40
CA GLY A 47 -7.86 3.05 -2.98
C GLY A 47 -6.97 3.76 -3.99
N GLU A 48 -7.59 4.48 -4.91
CA GLU A 48 -6.94 5.28 -5.93
C GLU A 48 -7.67 6.63 -6.06
N PHE A 49 -6.89 7.71 -6.05
CA PHE A 49 -7.39 9.07 -6.11
C PHE A 49 -6.50 9.90 -7.02
N TYR A 50 -7.07 10.91 -7.68
CA TYR A 50 -6.31 11.84 -8.49
C TYR A 50 -6.61 13.27 -8.05
N CYS A 51 -5.58 14.02 -7.65
CA CYS A 51 -5.70 15.40 -7.21
C CYS A 51 -4.65 16.28 -7.91
N PRO A 52 -5.04 17.04 -8.96
CA PRO A 52 -4.10 17.82 -9.76
C PRO A 52 -3.47 18.99 -8.98
N GLU A 53 -4.09 19.45 -7.90
CA GLU A 53 -3.55 20.51 -7.04
C GLU A 53 -2.25 20.10 -6.32
N ASN A 54 -1.99 18.79 -6.20
CA ASN A 54 -0.79 18.23 -5.60
C ASN A 54 0.30 17.87 -6.63
N MET A 55 0.14 18.25 -7.89
CA MET A 55 1.16 18.03 -8.92
C MET A 55 2.47 18.74 -8.58
N ARG A 56 3.58 18.07 -8.87
CA ARG A 56 4.94 18.55 -8.60
C ARG A 56 5.82 18.48 -9.84
N THR A 57 6.87 19.30 -9.85
CA THR A 57 7.80 19.44 -10.99
C THR A 57 9.13 18.73 -10.78
N ASP A 58 9.37 18.09 -9.64
CA ASP A 58 10.67 17.50 -9.28
C ASP A 58 10.76 15.99 -9.49
N ASP A 59 9.85 15.41 -10.27
CA ASP A 59 9.78 14.00 -10.70
C ASP A 59 9.83 12.94 -9.57
N ARG A 60 9.76 13.36 -8.30
CA ARG A 60 9.84 12.48 -7.13
C ARG A 60 8.47 12.07 -6.63
N TRP A 61 8.36 10.78 -6.32
CA TRP A 61 7.22 10.20 -5.63
C TRP A 61 7.23 10.60 -4.16
N GLN A 62 6.04 10.77 -3.60
CA GLN A 62 5.82 10.92 -2.16
C GLN A 62 5.36 9.58 -1.61
N ILE A 63 5.95 9.16 -0.50
CA ILE A 63 5.51 7.98 0.23
C ILE A 63 5.32 8.39 1.68
N VAL A 64 4.15 8.04 2.23
CA VAL A 64 3.84 8.17 3.65
C VAL A 64 3.37 6.81 4.14
N LYS A 65 3.99 6.30 5.20
CA LYS A 65 3.45 5.14 5.91
C LYS A 65 2.31 5.60 6.81
N VAL A 66 1.12 5.09 6.58
CA VAL A 66 -0.10 5.50 7.33
C VAL A 66 -0.45 4.51 8.44
N GLY A 67 0.14 3.31 8.43
CA GLY A 67 -0.07 2.32 9.49
C GLY A 67 0.89 1.14 9.41
N GLU A 68 1.06 0.46 10.54
CA GLU A 68 1.73 -0.84 10.61
C GLU A 68 0.76 -1.96 10.19
N LEU A 69 1.31 -3.06 9.68
CA LEU A 69 0.54 -4.30 9.65
C LEU A 69 0.61 -4.91 11.04
N GLU A 70 -0.54 -5.18 11.63
CA GLU A 70 -0.55 -6.06 12.79
C GLU A 70 0.01 -7.41 12.35
N PRO A 71 0.96 -7.99 13.10
CA PRO A 71 1.35 -9.37 12.88
C PRO A 71 0.13 -10.22 13.20
N ASN A 72 -0.67 -10.56 12.18
CA ASN A 72 -1.88 -11.33 12.39
C ASN A 72 -1.50 -12.67 13.04
N ASP A 73 -2.08 -12.91 14.21
CA ASP A 73 -2.28 -14.25 14.74
C ASP A 73 -3.01 -15.07 13.67
N THR A 74 -2.51 -16.28 13.45
CA THR A 74 -2.88 -17.14 12.32
C THR A 74 -4.33 -17.63 12.47
N HIS A 75 -5.32 -16.96 11.88
CA HIS A 75 -6.58 -17.61 11.52
C HIS A 75 -7.06 -17.18 10.14
N ILE A 76 -6.56 -17.89 9.14
CA ILE A 76 -7.21 -17.98 7.83
C ILE A 76 -8.32 -19.03 8.00
N GLU A 77 -9.53 -18.60 8.33
CA GLU A 77 -10.70 -19.42 8.02
C GLU A 77 -10.82 -19.43 6.49
N ASN A 78 -10.48 -20.57 5.89
CA ASN A 78 -10.81 -20.83 4.49
C ASN A 78 -12.33 -21.08 4.39
N GLU A 79 -13.14 -20.02 4.46
CA GLU A 79 -14.54 -20.09 4.03
C GLU A 79 -14.59 -20.14 2.50
N GLY A 80 -14.51 -21.36 1.99
CA GLY A 80 -14.52 -21.65 0.56
C GLY A 80 -14.65 -23.13 0.26
N ARG A 81 -15.52 -23.85 0.97
CA ARG A 81 -16.07 -25.11 0.46
C ARG A 81 -17.55 -24.87 0.13
N PRO A 82 -17.97 -24.95 -1.15
CA PRO A 82 -19.39 -25.05 -1.43
C PRO A 82 -19.87 -26.38 -0.84
N GLU A 83 -20.73 -26.30 0.18
CA GLU A 83 -21.51 -27.46 0.61
C GLU A 83 -22.31 -27.95 -0.59
N THR A 84 -21.88 -29.06 -1.17
CA THR A 84 -22.71 -29.79 -2.11
C THR A 84 -23.78 -30.48 -1.29
N LYS A 85 -24.94 -29.83 -1.11
CA LYS A 85 -26.13 -30.53 -0.64
C LYS A 85 -26.62 -31.42 -1.77
N MET A 86 -26.17 -32.68 -1.77
CA MET A 86 -26.89 -33.76 -2.42
C MET A 86 -27.93 -34.29 -1.43
N GLN A 87 -29.20 -34.05 -1.72
CA GLN A 87 -30.31 -34.98 -1.48
C GLN A 87 -31.49 -34.59 -2.36
#